data_AF-A0A3D8YG22-F1
#
_entry.id   AF-A0A3D8YG22-F1
#
_cell.length_a   1.000
_cell.length_b   1.000
_cell.length_c   1.000
_cell.angle_alpha   90.00
_cell.angle_beta   90.00
_cell.angle_gamma   90.00
#
_symmetry.space_group_name_H-M   'P 1'
#
loop_
_entity.id
_entity.type
_entity.pdbx_description
1 polymer ?
#
loop_
_entity_poly.entity_id
_entity_poly.type
_entity_poly.pdbx_seq_one_letter_code
_entity_poly.pdbx_strand_id
1 'polypeptide(L)'
;MVLGLVQSDLELLIEDTSAVVEIGELPVVYAGQSQLVQLFTNLLNNALKFRCTDIMPRVQVTAYYPDRRNLQVSWTGNPRLCRIDVSDNGIGFDPVFSNRIFQVFQRLHGCSEFEGTGIGLAICEKVATNHGGKISASG
;
A
#
# COMPACT_ATOMS: atom_id res chain seq x y z
N MET A 1 -13.17 11.21 -0.99
CA MET A 1 -12.73 9.94 -0.34
C MET A 1 -11.21 9.91 -0.33
N VAL A 2 -10.56 9.25 0.64
CA VAL A 2 -9.08 9.26 0.80
C VAL A 2 -8.35 8.91 -0.50
N LEU A 3 -8.68 7.78 -1.13
CA LEU A 3 -7.99 7.37 -2.37
C LEU A 3 -8.23 8.29 -3.56
N GLY A 4 -9.35 9.02 -3.60
CA GLY A 4 -9.57 10.03 -4.63
C GLY A 4 -8.56 11.17 -4.52
N LEU A 5 -8.22 11.59 -3.29
CA LEU A 5 -7.16 12.59 -3.08
C LEU A 5 -5.80 12.05 -3.54
N VAL A 6 -5.50 10.80 -3.18
CA VAL A 6 -4.22 10.17 -3.55
C VAL A 6 -4.09 9.98 -5.06
N GLN A 7 -5.17 9.58 -5.75
CA GLN A 7 -5.17 9.48 -7.21
C GLN A 7 -4.95 10.84 -7.88
N SER A 8 -5.59 11.90 -7.39
CA SER A 8 -5.35 13.26 -7.90
C SER A 8 -3.91 13.72 -7.65
N ASP A 9 -3.35 13.43 -6.47
CA ASP A 9 -1.96 13.78 -6.16
C ASP A 9 -0.95 13.03 -7.05
N LEU A 10 -1.31 11.85 -7.55
CA LEU A 10 -0.47 10.98 -8.39
C LEU A 10 -0.87 10.99 -9.88
N GLU A 11 -1.78 11.87 -10.30
CA GLU A 11 -2.37 11.88 -11.64
C GLU A 11 -1.30 11.90 -12.75
N LEU A 12 -0.37 12.84 -12.68
CA LEU A 12 0.73 12.96 -13.64
C LEU A 12 1.59 11.70 -13.70
N LEU A 13 1.87 11.07 -12.56
CA LEU A 13 2.68 9.85 -12.52
C LEU A 13 1.92 8.65 -13.12
N ILE A 14 0.62 8.56 -12.87
CA ILE A 14 -0.26 7.51 -13.45
C ILE A 14 -0.30 7.68 -14.97
N GLU A 15 -0.45 8.91 -15.46
CA GLU A 15 -0.44 9.24 -16.89
C GLU A 15 0.90 8.91 -17.55
N ASP A 16 2.01 9.41 -16.98
CA ASP A 16 3.37 9.19 -17.49
C ASP A 16 3.74 7.70 -17.56
N THR A 17 3.24 6.89 -16.61
CA THR A 17 3.49 5.46 -16.56
C THR A 17 2.44 4.63 -17.30
N SER A 18 1.37 5.27 -17.81
CA SER A 18 0.20 4.58 -18.38
C SER A 18 -0.34 3.48 -17.46
N ALA A 19 -0.27 3.71 -16.16
CA ALA A 19 -0.66 2.74 -15.15
C ALA A 19 -2.19 2.65 -15.03
N VAL A 20 -2.68 1.43 -14.81
CA VAL A 20 -4.09 1.19 -14.50
C VAL A 20 -4.23 1.00 -12.99
N VAL A 21 -4.94 1.92 -12.33
CA VAL A 21 -5.22 1.85 -10.89
C VAL A 21 -6.68 1.48 -10.67
N GLU A 22 -6.92 0.27 -10.20
CA GLU A 22 -8.25 -0.28 -9.93
C GLU A 22 -8.54 -0.25 -8.43
N ILE A 23 -9.60 0.45 -8.03
CA ILE A 23 -10.04 0.54 -6.64
C ILE A 23 -11.37 -0.20 -6.51
N GLY A 24 -11.38 -1.28 -5.73
CA GLY A 24 -12.60 -2.01 -5.40
C GLY A 24 -13.47 -1.29 -4.37
N GLU A 25 -14.54 -1.94 -3.93
CA GLU A 25 -15.37 -1.41 -2.84
C GLU A 25 -14.57 -1.41 -1.52
N LEU A 26 -14.51 -0.25 -0.86
CA LEU A 26 -13.77 -0.08 0.38
C LEU A 26 -14.69 0.23 1.56
N PRO A 27 -14.38 -0.28 2.76
CA PRO A 27 -15.16 0.00 3.95
C PRO A 27 -14.96 1.44 4.42
N VAL A 28 -16.00 1.98 5.06
CA VAL A 28 -15.87 3.21 5.85
C VAL A 28 -15.23 2.87 7.18
N VAL A 29 -14.11 3.51 7.49
CA VAL A 29 -13.34 3.30 8.73
C VAL A 29 -13.19 4.60 9.51
N TYR A 30 -13.11 4.50 10.84
CA TYR A 30 -12.80 5.64 11.69
C TYR A 30 -11.28 5.73 11.88
N ALA A 31 -10.66 6.71 11.22
CA ALA A 31 -9.21 6.83 11.12
C ALA A 31 -8.81 8.28 10.84
N GLY A 32 -7.56 8.62 11.15
CA GLY A 32 -7.00 9.92 10.82
C GLY A 32 -6.83 10.09 9.31
N GLN A 33 -7.61 10.98 8.68
CA GLN A 33 -7.63 11.14 7.23
C GLN A 33 -6.23 11.41 6.64
N SER A 34 -5.46 12.32 7.23
CA SER A 34 -4.11 12.66 6.76
C SER A 34 -3.14 11.48 6.86
N GLN A 35 -3.26 10.66 7.90
CA GLN A 35 -2.45 9.46 8.07
C GLN A 35 -2.78 8.41 7.00
N LEU A 36 -4.07 8.23 6.69
CA LEU A 36 -4.48 7.32 5.61
C LEU A 36 -4.05 7.82 4.24
N VAL A 37 -4.20 9.12 3.95
CA VAL A 37 -3.68 9.72 2.70
C VAL A 37 -2.19 9.41 2.58
N GLN A 38 -1.40 9.69 3.61
CA GLN A 38 0.04 9.43 3.59
C GLN A 38 0.38 7.95 3.39
N LEU A 39 -0.33 7.04 4.06
CA LEU A 39 -0.15 5.59 3.89
C LEU A 39 -0.40 5.18 2.43
N PHE A 40 -1.55 5.57 1.87
CA PHE A 40 -1.91 5.18 0.50
C PHE A 40 -1.03 5.86 -0.56
N THR A 41 -0.63 7.11 -0.37
CA THR A 41 0.32 7.79 -1.24
C THR A 41 1.65 7.03 -1.29
N ASN A 42 2.18 6.61 -0.13
CA ASN A 42 3.43 5.85 -0.08
C ASN A 42 3.30 4.48 -0.78
N LEU A 43 2.20 3.77 -0.58
CA LEU A 43 1.99 2.45 -1.20
C LEU A 43 1.82 2.56 -2.72
N LEU A 44 0.96 3.47 -3.20
CA LEU A 44 0.71 3.66 -4.63
C LEU A 44 1.93 4.22 -5.35
N ASN A 45 2.65 5.17 -4.74
CA ASN A 45 3.90 5.67 -5.31
C ASN A 45 4.94 4.54 -5.45
N ASN A 46 5.10 3.69 -4.43
CA ASN A 46 6.00 2.53 -4.53
C ASN A 46 5.59 1.59 -5.68
N ALA A 47 4.30 1.30 -5.84
CA ALA A 47 3.81 0.44 -6.93
C ALA A 47 4.11 1.00 -8.33
N LEU A 48 3.93 2.31 -8.52
CA LEU A 48 4.23 3.00 -9.79
C LEU A 48 5.74 3.13 -10.05
N LYS A 49 6.50 3.32 -8.98
CA LYS A 49 7.95 3.49 -9.00
C LYS A 49 8.66 2.18 -9.31
N PHE A 50 8.31 1.09 -8.62
CA PHE A 50 8.93 -0.24 -8.77
C PHE A 50 8.19 -1.11 -9.79
N ARG A 51 7.66 -0.49 -10.84
CA ARG A 51 7.00 -1.18 -11.96
C ARG A 51 8.00 -1.97 -12.81
N CYS A 52 7.53 -3.04 -13.43
CA CYS A 52 8.23 -3.69 -14.52
C CYS A 52 8.01 -2.86 -15.81
N THR A 53 9.09 -2.43 -16.47
CA THR A 53 9.01 -1.54 -17.65
C THR A 53 8.51 -2.25 -18.91
N ASP A 54 8.51 -3.58 -18.92
CA ASP A 54 8.15 -4.39 -20.09
C ASP A 54 6.65 -4.72 -20.14
N ILE A 55 5.90 -4.38 -19.10
CA ILE A 55 4.46 -4.63 -19.00
C ILE A 55 3.71 -3.37 -18.55
N MET A 56 2.43 -3.30 -18.90
CA MET A 56 1.56 -2.23 -18.43
C MET A 56 1.42 -2.32 -16.90
N PRO A 57 1.76 -1.26 -16.14
CA PRO A 57 1.63 -1.28 -14.69
C PRO A 57 0.17 -1.37 -14.29
N ARG A 58 -0.14 -2.28 -13.38
CA ARG A 58 -1.47 -2.46 -12.80
C ARG A 58 -1.33 -2.44 -11.29
N VAL A 59 -2.13 -1.60 -10.66
CA VAL A 59 -2.23 -1.52 -9.20
C VAL A 59 -3.67 -1.74 -8.81
N GLN A 60 -3.91 -2.69 -7.91
CA GLN A 60 -5.23 -3.05 -7.43
C GLN A 60 -5.34 -2.80 -5.92
N VAL A 61 -6.40 -2.11 -5.52
CA VAL A 61 -6.76 -1.90 -4.12
C VAL A 61 -8.03 -2.68 -3.81
N THR A 62 -7.92 -3.69 -2.95
CA THR A 62 -9.06 -4.52 -2.53
C THR A 62 -9.24 -4.45 -1.02
N ALA A 63 -10.46 -4.71 -0.54
CA ALA A 63 -10.72 -4.80 0.89
C ALA A 63 -11.46 -6.10 1.23
N TYR A 64 -11.08 -6.66 2.38
CA TYR A 64 -11.74 -7.78 3.01
C TYR A 64 -12.13 -7.34 4.41
N TYR A 65 -13.42 -7.39 4.71
CA TYR A 65 -13.94 -7.12 6.03
C TYR A 65 -14.87 -8.26 6.43
N PRO A 66 -14.87 -8.65 7.72
CA PRO A 66 -15.82 -9.65 8.18
C PRO A 66 -17.24 -9.16 7.87
N ASP A 67 -18.00 -9.94 7.09
CA ASP A 67 -19.46 -9.77 7.04
C ASP A 67 -19.95 -9.83 8.48
N ARG A 68 -20.89 -8.97 8.88
CA ARG A 68 -21.51 -9.01 10.22
C ARG A 68 -22.05 -10.41 10.56
N ARG A 69 -22.26 -11.27 9.55
CA ARG A 69 -22.67 -12.69 9.68
C ARG A 69 -21.52 -13.70 9.72
N ASN A 70 -20.30 -13.35 9.34
CA ASN A 70 -19.15 -14.25 9.27
C ASN A 70 -17.89 -13.58 9.85
N LEU A 71 -17.76 -13.66 11.17
CA LEU A 71 -16.62 -13.15 11.96
C LEU A 71 -15.30 -13.93 11.75
N GLN A 72 -15.27 -14.91 10.85
CA GLN A 72 -14.10 -15.78 10.65
C GLN A 72 -12.96 -15.13 9.84
N VAL A 73 -13.18 -13.97 9.21
CA VAL A 73 -12.17 -13.30 8.36
C VAL A 73 -11.35 -12.26 9.14
N SER A 74 -11.16 -12.46 10.44
CA SER A 74 -10.37 -11.56 11.26
C SER A 74 -8.93 -12.12 11.34
N TRP A 75 -8.08 -11.69 10.40
CA TRP A 75 -6.65 -12.07 10.32
C TRP A 75 -5.86 -11.68 11.59
N THR A 76 -6.41 -10.76 12.38
CA THR A 76 -5.85 -10.20 13.61
C THR A 76 -6.56 -10.68 14.88
N GLY A 77 -7.55 -11.55 14.78
CA GLY A 77 -8.43 -11.92 15.91
C GLY A 77 -9.39 -10.79 16.36
N ASN A 78 -9.35 -9.61 15.75
CA ASN A 78 -10.19 -8.47 16.09
C ASN A 78 -11.28 -8.27 15.01
N PRO A 79 -12.57 -8.48 15.34
CA PRO A 79 -13.67 -8.36 14.38
C PRO A 79 -13.95 -6.92 13.92
N ARG A 80 -13.23 -5.93 14.47
CA ARG A 80 -13.33 -4.51 14.10
C ARG A 80 -12.27 -4.07 13.09
N LEU A 81 -11.38 -4.96 12.66
CA LEU A 81 -10.35 -4.64 11.67
C LEU A 81 -10.77 -5.14 10.29
N CYS A 82 -10.62 -4.27 9.28
CA CYS A 82 -10.65 -4.66 7.88
C CYS A 82 -9.23 -4.87 7.37
N ARG A 83 -9.09 -5.76 6.41
CA ARG A 83 -7.88 -5.92 5.60
C ARG A 83 -8.05 -5.11 4.32
N ILE A 84 -7.02 -4.35 3.97
CA ILE A 84 -6.93 -3.63 2.70
C ILE A 84 -5.64 -4.11 2.05
N ASP A 85 -5.74 -4.65 0.84
CA ASP A 85 -4.59 -5.09 0.07
C ASP A 85 -4.33 -4.09 -1.06
N VAL A 86 -3.06 -3.72 -1.21
CA VAL A 86 -2.55 -2.98 -2.37
C VAL A 86 -1.60 -3.93 -3.08
N SER A 87 -1.94 -4.32 -4.30
CA SER A 87 -1.18 -5.28 -5.09
C SER A 87 -0.79 -4.66 -6.42
N ASP A 88 0.42 -4.95 -6.88
CA ASP A 88 0.91 -4.51 -8.18
C ASP A 88 1.58 -5.65 -8.95
N ASN A 89 1.75 -5.45 -10.26
CA ASN A 89 2.50 -6.36 -11.13
C ASN A 89 3.94 -5.85 -11.39
N GLY A 90 4.54 -5.19 -10.40
CA GLY A 90 5.90 -4.66 -10.50
C GLY A 90 6.99 -5.73 -10.46
N ILE A 91 8.22 -5.30 -10.20
CA ILE A 91 9.40 -6.18 -10.15
C ILE A 91 9.43 -7.10 -8.91
N GLY A 92 8.54 -6.87 -7.94
CA GLY A 92 8.51 -7.61 -6.68
C GLY A 92 9.74 -7.36 -5.80
N PHE A 93 9.89 -8.19 -4.78
CA PHE A 93 11.09 -8.20 -3.92
C PHE A 93 11.26 -9.58 -3.27
N ASP A 94 12.51 -9.94 -2.93
CA ASP A 94 12.77 -11.23 -2.29
C ASP A 94 12.07 -11.33 -0.91
N PRO A 95 11.28 -12.38 -0.64
CA PRO A 95 10.57 -12.58 0.63
C PRO A 95 11.43 -12.48 1.89
N VAL A 96 12.74 -12.74 1.80
CA VAL A 96 13.71 -12.57 2.90
C VAL A 96 13.71 -11.13 3.44
N PHE A 97 13.32 -10.15 2.62
CA PHE A 97 13.25 -8.74 3.02
C PHE A 97 11.92 -8.30 3.63
N SER A 98 10.88 -9.15 3.65
CA SER A 98 9.51 -8.76 4.07
C SER A 98 9.42 -8.07 5.44
N ASN A 99 10.32 -8.42 6.37
CA ASN A 99 10.38 -7.78 7.69
C ASN A 99 11.31 -6.55 7.73
N ARG A 100 12.27 -6.45 6.80
CA ARG A 100 13.27 -5.38 6.76
C ARG A 100 12.77 -4.16 6.01
N ILE A 101 11.88 -4.31 5.03
CA ILE A 101 11.37 -3.20 4.20
C ILE A 101 10.63 -2.11 5.01
N PHE A 102 10.16 -2.43 6.22
CA PHE A 102 9.49 -1.47 7.11
C PHE A 102 10.46 -0.71 8.04
N GLN A 103 11.74 -1.09 8.09
CA GLN A 103 12.73 -0.37 8.90
C GLN A 103 13.14 0.94 8.21
N VAL A 104 13.34 1.99 9.01
CA VAL A 104 13.75 3.31 8.53
C VAL A 104 15.11 3.20 7.81
N PHE A 105 15.22 3.86 6.65
CA PHE A 105 16.42 3.88 5.80
C PHE A 105 16.81 2.56 5.15
N GLN A 106 15.99 1.49 5.27
CA GLN A 106 16.23 0.27 4.51
C GLN A 106 15.80 0.45 3.05
N ARG A 107 16.67 0.02 2.13
CA ARG A 107 16.46 0.07 0.69
C ARG A 107 16.93 -1.25 0.09
N LEU A 108 16.10 -1.84 -0.77
CA LEU A 108 16.45 -3.07 -1.49
C LEU A 108 17.20 -2.78 -2.78
N HIS A 109 16.90 -1.64 -3.40
CA HIS A 109 17.54 -1.20 -4.63
C HIS A 109 18.42 0.03 -4.36
N GLY A 110 19.51 0.13 -5.12
CA GLY A 110 20.50 1.19 -4.99
C GLY A 110 19.93 2.58 -5.28
N CYS A 111 20.56 3.63 -4.74
CA CYS A 111 20.11 5.00 -4.99
C CYS A 111 20.24 5.45 -6.45
N SER A 112 21.11 4.79 -7.21
CA SER A 112 21.27 4.98 -8.65
C SER A 112 20.13 4.39 -9.48
N GLU A 113 19.39 3.41 -8.94
CA GLU A 113 18.32 2.74 -9.67
C GLU A 113 16.95 3.35 -9.34
N PHE A 114 16.74 3.79 -8.10
CA PHE A 114 15.43 4.26 -7.63
C PHE A 114 15.54 5.34 -6.54
N GLU A 115 15.06 6.55 -6.82
CA GLU A 115 15.10 7.68 -5.87
C GLU A 115 14.20 7.50 -4.63
N GLY A 116 14.65 7.91 -3.44
CA GLY A 116 13.79 7.92 -2.24
C GLY A 116 14.55 7.89 -0.92
N THR A 117 13.87 8.29 0.15
CA THR A 117 14.44 8.42 1.50
C THR A 117 14.51 7.10 2.28
N GLY A 118 13.81 6.06 1.83
CA GLY A 118 13.68 4.80 2.58
C GLY A 118 12.81 4.89 3.84
N ILE A 119 11.97 5.93 3.94
CA ILE A 119 11.11 6.19 5.11
C ILE A 119 9.65 5.78 4.84
N GLY A 120 9.24 5.67 3.56
CA GLY A 120 7.84 5.51 3.18
C GLY A 120 7.12 4.31 3.82
N LEU A 121 7.71 3.11 3.75
CA LEU A 121 7.10 1.92 4.35
C LEU A 121 7.14 1.93 5.87
N ALA A 122 8.16 2.53 6.49
CA ALA A 122 8.19 2.74 7.94
C ALA A 122 7.05 3.65 8.41
N ILE A 123 6.69 4.66 7.62
CA ILE A 123 5.48 5.48 7.87
C ILE A 123 4.23 4.62 7.74
N CYS A 124 4.11 3.76 6.73
CA CYS A 124 2.96 2.88 6.58
C CYS A 124 2.78 1.96 7.80
N GLU A 125 3.88 1.37 8.31
CA GLU A 125 3.85 0.55 9.52
C GLU A 125 3.40 1.36 10.75
N LYS A 126 3.93 2.58 10.90
CA LYS A 126 3.53 3.47 11.99
C LYS A 126 2.06 3.85 11.93
N VAL A 127 1.54 4.19 10.74
CA VAL A 127 0.12 4.51 10.53
C VAL A 127 -0.75 3.30 10.84
N ALA A 128 -0.42 2.11 10.34
CA ALA A 128 -1.17 0.88 10.64
C ALA A 128 -1.21 0.61 12.16
N THR A 129 -0.08 0.74 12.83
CA THR A 129 0.04 0.53 14.29
C THR A 129 -0.77 1.56 15.08
N ASN A 130 -0.75 2.84 14.67
CA ASN A 130 -1.54 3.90 15.31
C ASN A 130 -3.06 3.63 15.26
N HIS A 131 -3.51 2.85 14.28
CA HIS A 131 -4.91 2.44 14.14
C HIS A 131 -5.20 1.05 14.74
N GLY A 132 -4.25 0.48 15.51
CA GLY A 132 -4.37 -0.84 16.13
C GLY A 132 -4.32 -2.00 15.14
N GLY A 133 -3.91 -1.74 13.89
CA GLY A 133 -3.74 -2.74 12.84
C GLY A 133 -2.29 -3.21 12.71
N LYS A 134 -2.03 -3.96 11.64
CA LYS A 134 -0.71 -4.43 11.25
C LYS A 134 -0.59 -4.30 9.73
N ILE A 135 0.63 -4.10 9.25
CA ILE A 135 0.97 -4.19 7.83
C ILE A 135 1.92 -5.37 7.61
N SER A 136 1.82 -5.99 6.43
CA SER A 136 2.73 -7.02 5.94
C SER A 136 2.85 -6.88 4.44
N ALA A 137 3.93 -7.38 3.87
CA ALA A 137 4.14 -7.40 2.43
C ALA A 137 4.64 -8.78 2.00
N SER A 138 4.35 -9.11 0.75
CA SER A 138 4.89 -10.25 0.01
C SER A 138 5.13 -9.78 -1.42
N GLY A 139 6.20 -10.26 -2.03
CA GLY A 139 6.62 -9.91 -3.39
C GLY A 139 6.96 -11.13 -4.21
#